data_AF-A0A7X4I0T3-F1
#
_entry.id   AF-A0A7X4I0T3-F1
#
_cell.length_a   1.000
_cell.length_b   1.000
_cell.length_c   1.000
_cell.angle_alpha   90.00
_cell.angle_beta   90.00
_cell.angle_gamma   90.00
#
_symmetry.space_group_name_H-M   'P 1'
#
loop_
_entity.id
_entity.type
_entity.pdbx_description
1 polymer ?
#
loop_
_entity_poly.entity_id
_entity_poly.type
_entity_poly.pdbx_seq_one_letter_code
_entity_poly.pdbx_strand_id
1 'polypeptide(L)'
;MSRSHAAAEERRAARDSWPVKAFRLGEEPGDDLSDRTTPEERIAMMWRLAVDAWTSAGRRLPAYTRDRMPGRVIRTPHTSSQTDPER
;
A
#
# COMPACT_ATOMS: atom_id res chain seq x y z
N MET A 1 -18.72 -15.25 34.50
CA MET A 1 -17.99 -14.74 33.32
C MET A 1 -18.50 -13.34 33.00
N SER A 2 -17.62 -12.35 32.88
CA SER A 2 -17.99 -10.95 32.73
C SER A 2 -18.53 -10.67 31.31
N ARG A 3 -19.65 -9.94 31.21
CA ARG A 3 -20.30 -9.59 29.92
C ARG A 3 -19.36 -8.93 28.89
N SER A 4 -18.26 -8.31 29.34
CA SER A 4 -17.26 -7.71 28.44
C SER A 4 -16.43 -8.72 27.65
N HIS A 5 -16.15 -9.90 28.23
CA HIS A 5 -15.41 -10.97 27.54
C HIS A 5 -16.26 -11.60 26.44
N ALA A 6 -17.55 -11.86 26.72
CA ALA A 6 -18.48 -12.38 25.73
C ALA A 6 -18.59 -11.45 24.50
N ALA A 7 -18.73 -10.13 24.72
CA ALA A 7 -18.77 -9.16 23.63
C ALA A 7 -17.44 -9.05 22.84
N ALA A 8 -16.29 -9.32 23.49
CA ALA A 8 -14.99 -9.33 22.83
C ALA A 8 -14.82 -10.57 21.93
N GLU A 9 -15.28 -11.73 22.40
CA GLU A 9 -15.29 -12.98 21.63
C GLU A 9 -16.22 -12.90 20.43
N GLU A 10 -17.40 -12.31 20.58
CA GLU A 10 -18.36 -12.10 19.50
C GLU A 10 -17.78 -11.21 18.39
N ARG A 11 -17.09 -10.12 18.77
CA ARG A 11 -16.34 -9.27 17.82
C ARG A 11 -15.16 -9.98 17.18
N ARG A 12 -14.54 -10.94 17.87
CA ARG A 12 -13.43 -11.73 17.32
C ARG A 12 -13.98 -12.70 16.27
N ALA A 13 -15.03 -13.44 16.60
CA ALA A 13 -15.70 -14.37 15.69
C ALA A 13 -16.26 -13.66 14.44
N ALA A 14 -16.82 -12.45 14.58
CA ALA A 14 -17.27 -11.66 13.43
C ALA A 14 -16.12 -11.28 12.47
N ARG A 15 -14.90 -11.08 13.00
CA ARG A 15 -13.71 -10.70 12.22
C ARG A 15 -12.98 -11.88 11.58
N ASP A 16 -13.25 -13.11 12.00
CA ASP A 16 -12.63 -14.32 11.40
C ASP A 16 -12.96 -14.46 9.90
N SER A 17 -14.07 -13.87 9.45
CA SER A 17 -14.50 -13.90 8.04
C SER A 17 -13.88 -12.81 7.17
N TRP A 18 -13.11 -11.88 7.74
CA TRP A 18 -12.61 -10.74 6.98
C TRP A 18 -11.50 -11.15 6.01
N PRO A 19 -11.46 -10.59 4.79
CA PRO A 19 -10.42 -10.89 3.80
C PRO A 19 -9.12 -10.12 4.11
N VAL A 20 -8.68 -10.14 5.37
CA VAL A 20 -7.49 -9.41 5.84
C VAL A 20 -6.55 -10.38 6.57
N LYS A 21 -5.24 -10.15 6.41
CA LYS A 21 -4.21 -10.89 7.16
C LYS A 21 -3.64 -9.97 8.23
N ALA A 22 -3.60 -10.45 9.47
CA ALA A 22 -2.97 -9.74 10.58
C ALA A 22 -1.55 -10.26 10.77
N PHE A 23 -0.58 -9.36 10.82
CA PHE A 23 0.82 -9.64 11.08
C PHE A 23 1.25 -8.92 12.37
N ARG A 24 2.27 -9.43 13.05
CA ARG A 24 2.94 -8.64 14.10
C ARG A 24 3.79 -7.57 13.45
N LEU A 25 4.03 -6.49 14.20
CA LEU A 25 4.94 -5.43 13.78
C LEU A 25 6.33 -6.02 13.49
N GLY A 26 6.81 -5.90 12.26
CA GLY A 26 8.08 -6.44 11.77
C GLY A 26 7.99 -7.85 11.15
N GLU A 27 6.84 -8.52 11.23
CA GLU A 27 6.56 -9.79 10.54
C GLU A 27 5.71 -9.58 9.28
N GLU A 28 5.42 -8.32 8.90
CA GLU A 28 4.72 -8.05 7.66
C GLU A 28 5.53 -8.56 6.46
N PRO A 29 4.89 -9.23 5.48
CA PRO A 29 5.54 -9.45 4.20
C PRO A 29 5.93 -8.08 3.63
N GLY A 30 7.11 -8.01 3.00
CA GLY A 30 7.56 -6.76 2.37
C GLY A 30 6.53 -6.27 1.36
N ASP A 31 6.20 -4.97 1.43
CA ASP A 31 5.30 -4.29 0.49
C ASP A 31 5.94 -4.10 -0.90
N ASP A 32 7.18 -4.55 -1.07
CA ASP A 32 7.88 -4.45 -2.34
C ASP A 32 7.36 -5.49 -3.34
N LEU A 33 6.56 -5.01 -4.28
CA LEU A 33 6.06 -5.79 -5.40
C LEU A 33 7.03 -5.79 -6.59
N SER A 34 8.22 -5.17 -6.47
CA SER A 34 9.16 -5.00 -7.58
C SER A 34 9.60 -6.33 -8.21
N ASP A 35 9.70 -7.40 -7.43
CA ASP A 35 10.06 -8.74 -7.92
C ASP A 35 8.96 -9.41 -8.79
N ARG A 36 7.71 -8.94 -8.67
CA ARG A 36 6.53 -9.58 -9.30
C ARG A 36 5.79 -8.69 -10.27
N THR A 37 6.15 -7.41 -10.33
CA THR A 37 5.46 -6.41 -11.14
C THR A 37 6.46 -5.50 -11.82
N THR A 38 6.13 -5.09 -13.03
CA THR A 38 6.79 -4.00 -13.73
C THR A 38 6.35 -2.64 -13.12
N PRO A 39 7.16 -1.58 -13.27
CA PRO A 39 6.75 -0.22 -12.89
C PRO A 39 5.41 0.20 -13.52
N GLU A 40 5.17 -0.15 -14.78
CA GLU A 40 3.95 0.15 -15.52
C GLU A 40 2.72 -0.53 -14.89
N GLU A 41 2.84 -1.81 -14.52
CA GLU A 41 1.78 -2.55 -13.84
C GLU A 41 1.42 -1.92 -12.49
N ARG A 42 2.42 -1.51 -11.70
CA ARG A 42 2.18 -0.82 -10.42
C ARG A 42 1.44 0.50 -10.60
N ILE A 43 1.82 1.29 -11.62
CA ILE A 43 1.12 2.54 -11.94
C ILE A 43 -0.32 2.25 -12.36
N ALA A 44 -0.55 1.23 -13.19
CA ALA A 44 -1.89 0.85 -13.63
C ALA A 44 -2.79 0.40 -12.47
N MET A 45 -2.26 -0.37 -11.52
CA MET A 45 -2.97 -0.78 -10.30
C MET A 45 -3.40 0.43 -9.47
N MET A 46 -2.48 1.36 -9.23
CA MET A 46 -2.76 2.58 -8.46
C MET A 46 -3.70 3.55 -9.17
N TRP A 47 -3.68 3.59 -10.50
CA TRP A 47 -4.47 4.56 -11.27
C TRP A 47 -5.97 4.45 -10.99
N ARG A 48 -6.52 3.23 -10.94
CA ARG A 48 -7.94 3.01 -10.64
C ARG A 48 -8.31 3.58 -9.27
N LEU A 49 -7.50 3.31 -8.25
CA LEU A 49 -7.70 3.82 -6.89
C LEU A 49 -7.68 5.35 -6.84
N ALA A 50 -6.76 5.98 -7.59
CA ALA A 50 -6.67 7.44 -7.65
C ALA A 50 -7.91 8.08 -8.30
N VAL A 51 -8.45 7.48 -9.37
CA VAL A 51 -9.67 7.96 -10.04
C VAL A 51 -10.88 7.82 -9.12
N ASP A 52 -11.03 6.67 -8.47
CA ASP A 52 -12.16 6.41 -7.55
C ASP A 52 -12.12 7.35 -6.35
N ALA A 53 -10.94 7.59 -5.78
CA ALA A 53 -10.76 8.51 -4.67
C ALA A 53 -11.14 9.95 -5.04
N TRP A 54 -10.71 10.45 -6.21
CA TRP A 54 -11.08 11.80 -6.65
C TRP A 54 -12.56 11.95 -6.93
N THR A 55 -13.13 10.98 -7.63
CA THR A 55 -14.56 10.97 -7.96
C THR A 55 -15.41 10.95 -6.69
N SER A 56 -15.06 10.09 -5.73
CA SER A 56 -15.76 9.97 -4.45
C SER A 56 -15.65 11.24 -3.60
N ALA A 57 -14.53 11.96 -3.70
CA ALA A 57 -14.34 13.25 -3.05
C ALA A 57 -15.05 14.42 -3.77
N GLY A 58 -15.77 14.17 -4.88
CA GLY A 58 -16.38 15.22 -5.70
C GLY A 58 -15.37 16.12 -6.40
N ARG A 59 -14.11 15.67 -6.52
CA ARG A 59 -13.02 16.45 -7.11
C ARG A 59 -12.75 16.00 -8.54
N ARG A 60 -12.39 16.96 -9.39
CA ARG A 60 -11.91 16.66 -10.75
C ARG A 60 -10.48 16.15 -10.71
N LEU A 61 -10.17 15.22 -11.61
CA LEU A 61 -8.80 14.82 -11.89
C LEU A 61 -7.98 16.05 -12.31
N PRO A 62 -6.74 16.21 -11.81
CA PRO A 62 -5.89 17.30 -12.23
C PRO A 62 -5.56 17.26 -13.72
N ALA A 63 -5.58 18.42 -14.38
CA ALA A 63 -5.31 18.57 -15.81
C ALA A 63 -3.97 19.27 -16.11
N TYR A 64 -3.06 19.31 -15.14
CA TYR A 64 -1.74 19.89 -15.36
C TYR A 64 -0.91 19.00 -16.30
N THR A 65 -0.06 19.64 -17.09
CA THR A 65 1.02 18.98 -17.83
C THR A 65 2.13 18.55 -16.87
N ARG A 66 3.01 17.65 -17.31
CA ARG A 66 4.08 17.09 -16.46
C ARG A 66 5.04 18.16 -15.92
N ASP A 67 5.31 19.22 -16.70
CA ASP A 67 6.12 20.37 -16.32
C ASP A 67 5.46 21.28 -15.27
N ARG A 68 4.13 21.22 -15.16
CA ARG A 68 3.32 21.99 -14.19
C ARG A 68 2.84 21.16 -13.01
N MET A 69 3.25 19.89 -12.94
CA MET A 69 2.83 18.99 -11.88
C MET A 69 3.38 19.50 -10.54
N PRO A 70 2.54 19.62 -9.50
CA PRO A 70 3.00 19.99 -8.17
C PRO A 70 3.87 18.87 -7.61
N GLY A 71 5.18 19.13 -7.52
CA GLY A 71 6.17 18.18 -7.04
C GLY A 71 7.53 18.43 -7.67
N ARG A 72 8.56 17.77 -7.14
CA ARG A 72 9.91 17.79 -7.69
C ARG A 72 10.41 16.37 -7.85
N VAL A 73 10.95 16.03 -9.02
CA VAL A 73 11.62 14.75 -9.23
C VAL A 73 12.96 14.79 -8.51
N ILE A 74 13.11 13.97 -7.46
CA ILE A 74 14.39 13.72 -6.82
C ILE A 74 14.96 12.45 -7.42
N ARG A 75 16.16 12.55 -8.01
CA ARG A 75 16.90 11.39 -8.50
C ARG A 75 17.97 11.10 -7.46
N THR A 76 17.75 10.08 -6.65
CA THR A 76 18.80 9.57 -5.77
C THR A 76 19.79 8.79 -6.63
N PRO A 77 21.10 9.05 -6.53
CA PRO A 77 22.09 8.18 -7.17
C PRO A 77 21.85 6.75 -6.67
N HIS A 78 21.80 5.78 -7.58
CA HIS A 78 21.79 4.39 -7.19
C HIS A 78 23.12 4.13 -6.47
N THR A 79 23.07 3.93 -5.16
CA THR A 79 24.14 3.26 -4.42
C THR A 79 23.76 1.79 -4.42
N SER A 80 24.44 0.98 -5.23
CA SER A 80 24.37 -0.48 -5.10
C SER A 80 24.99 -0.82 -3.75
N SER A 81 24.16 -0.89 -2.71
CA SER A 81 24.51 -1.57 -1.47
C SER A 81 24.09 -3.03 -1.60
N GLN A 82 24.65 -3.72 -2.60
CA GLN A 82 24.67 -5.18 -2.58
C GLN A 82 26.03 -5.56 -2.02
N THR A 83 26.09 -5.67 -0.70
CA THR A 83 27.18 -6.35 -0.01
C THR A 83 27.06 -7.82 -0.39
N ASP A 84 27.97 -8.28 -1.23
CA ASP A 84 28.16 -9.70 -1.59
C ASP A 84 28.55 -10.47 -0.32
N PRO A 85 27.72 -11.37 0.23
CA PRO A 85 28.17 -12.29 1.24
C PRO A 85 28.72 -13.55 0.56
N GLU A 86 29.91 -13.94 0.98
CA GLU A 86 30.55 -15.26 0.82
C GLU A 86 31.62 -15.41 -0.29
N ARG A 87 32.87 -15.21 0.13
CA ARG A 87 33.94 -16.17 -0.11
C ARG A 87 34.19 -16.98 1.16
#